data_AF-A0A936QK19-F1
#
_entry.id   AF-A0A936QK19-F1
#
_cell.length_a   1.000
_cell.length_b   1.000
_cell.length_c   1.000
_cell.angle_alpha   90.00
_cell.angle_beta   90.00
_cell.angle_gamma   90.00
#
_symmetry.space_group_name_H-M   'P 1'
#
loop_
_entity.id
_entity.type
_entity.pdbx_description
1 polymer ?
#
loop_
_entity_poly.entity_id
_entity_poly.type
_entity_poly.pdbx_seq_one_letter_code
_entity_poly.pdbx_strand_id
1 'polypeptide(L)'
;METTKTNTPRERKLKGKVVIDIQKCKGCELCRTACKEDALILSESLNNKGYRYIIANNDLCTGCVNCALVCPDAVITVYRTGAKKKKIEITPGELKEGKNIISSIIAELK
;
A
#
# COMPACT_ATOMS: atom_id res chain seq x y z
N MET A 1 18.99 -26.19 -7.67
CA MET A 1 18.34 -25.57 -6.51
C MET A 1 17.45 -24.45 -7.03
N GLU A 2 16.18 -24.72 -7.27
CA GLU A 2 15.20 -23.66 -7.50
C GLU A 2 13.88 -24.18 -6.96
N THR A 3 13.52 -23.72 -5.76
CA THR A 3 12.25 -24.06 -5.14
C THR A 3 11.17 -23.28 -5.88
N THR A 4 10.44 -23.97 -6.75
CA THR A 4 9.21 -23.47 -7.37
C THR A 4 8.21 -23.16 -6.27
N LYS A 5 8.16 -21.89 -5.85
CA LYS A 5 7.14 -21.39 -4.92
C LYS A 5 5.80 -21.50 -5.63
N THR A 6 5.01 -22.51 -5.25
CA THR A 6 3.62 -22.67 -5.68
C THR A 6 2.78 -21.55 -5.08
N ASN A 7 2.69 -20.41 -5.79
CA ASN A 7 1.80 -19.31 -5.42
C ASN A 7 0.36 -19.72 -5.74
N THR A 8 -0.29 -20.36 -4.76
CA THR A 8 -1.76 -20.44 -4.73
C THR A 8 -2.32 -19.01 -4.75
N PRO A 9 -3.24 -18.66 -5.67
CA PRO A 9 -3.85 -17.33 -5.70
C PRO A 9 -4.65 -17.12 -4.41
N ARG A 10 -4.12 -16.34 -3.47
CA ARG A 10 -4.90 -15.92 -2.30
C ARG A 10 -5.93 -14.93 -2.81
N GLU A 11 -7.20 -15.33 -2.79
CA GLU A 11 -8.31 -14.45 -3.13
C GLU A 11 -8.33 -13.25 -2.17
N ARG A 12 -7.88 -12.08 -2.64
CA ARG A 12 -7.78 -10.86 -1.83
C ARG A 12 -9.01 -10.00 -2.06
N LYS A 13 -9.89 -9.94 -1.05
CA LYS A 13 -11.19 -9.22 -1.04
C LYS A 13 -11.10 -7.69 -1.15
N LEU A 14 -9.91 -7.11 -1.27
CA LEU A 14 -9.70 -5.66 -1.25
C LEU A 14 -9.38 -5.17 -2.64
N LYS A 15 -10.00 -4.06 -3.03
CA LYS A 15 -9.77 -3.41 -4.33
C LYS A 15 -9.09 -2.06 -4.13
N GLY A 16 -8.21 -1.73 -5.06
CA GLY A 16 -7.52 -0.46 -5.10
C GLY A 16 -7.35 0.05 -6.52
N LYS A 17 -6.87 1.28 -6.63
CA LYS A 17 -6.53 1.93 -7.89
C LYS A 17 -5.21 2.67 -7.71
N VAL A 18 -4.32 2.52 -8.67
CA VAL A 18 -3.07 3.26 -8.77
C VAL A 18 -3.17 4.24 -9.93
N VAL A 19 -2.72 5.47 -9.68
CA VAL A 19 -2.55 6.52 -10.69
C VAL A 19 -1.09 6.96 -10.67
N ILE A 20 -0.47 7.03 -11.83
CA ILE A 20 0.96 7.32 -11.99
C ILE A 20 1.09 8.59 -12.83
N ASP A 21 1.84 9.58 -12.35
CA ASP A 21 2.23 10.73 -13.16
C ASP A 21 3.28 10.28 -14.20
N ILE A 22 2.81 9.97 -15.40
CA ILE A 22 3.62 9.41 -16.49
C ILE A 22 4.76 10.34 -16.92
N GLN A 23 4.62 11.66 -16.76
CA GLN A 23 5.62 12.65 -17.19
C GLN A 23 6.76 12.82 -16.18
N LYS A 24 6.58 12.30 -14.96
CA LYS A 24 7.60 12.28 -13.91
C LYS A 24 8.14 10.88 -13.64
N CYS A 25 7.41 9.83 -14.00
CA CYS A 25 7.89 8.46 -13.89
C CYS A 25 9.08 8.21 -14.82
N LYS A 26 10.18 7.71 -14.24
CA LYS A 26 11.42 7.36 -14.95
C LYS A 26 11.56 5.87 -15.27
N GLY A 27 10.56 5.06 -14.90
CA GLY A 27 10.56 3.62 -15.20
C GLY A 27 11.61 2.80 -14.43
N CYS A 28 12.02 3.20 -13.22
CA CYS A 28 13.04 2.48 -12.42
C CYS A 28 12.62 1.10 -11.89
N GLU A 29 11.37 0.67 -12.16
CA GLU A 29 10.80 -0.64 -11.83
C GLU A 29 10.76 -1.05 -10.34
N LEU A 30 11.24 -0.24 -9.41
CA LEU A 30 11.18 -0.53 -7.97
C LEU A 30 9.75 -0.84 -7.48
N CYS A 31 8.78 -0.08 -7.97
CA CYS A 31 7.37 -0.30 -7.65
C CYS A 31 6.80 -1.60 -8.23
N ARG A 32 7.30 -2.06 -9.39
CA ARG A 32 6.94 -3.34 -10.00
C ARG A 32 7.40 -4.49 -9.10
N THR A 33 8.67 -4.48 -8.69
CA THR A 33 9.21 -5.50 -7.78
C THR A 33 8.50 -5.50 -6.42
N ALA A 34 8.07 -4.33 -5.92
CA ALA A 34 7.34 -4.23 -4.66
C ALA A 34 5.86 -4.68 -4.75
N CYS A 35 5.31 -4.83 -5.96
CA CYS A 35 3.91 -5.18 -6.16
C CYS A 35 3.71 -6.70 -6.03
N LYS A 36 3.06 -7.15 -4.95
CA LYS A 36 2.73 -8.57 -4.73
C LYS A 36 1.58 -9.10 -5.59
N GLU A 37 0.95 -8.22 -6.38
CA GLU A 37 -0.18 -8.55 -7.27
C GLU A 37 0.25 -8.55 -8.75
N ASP A 38 1.51 -8.22 -9.05
CA ASP A 38 1.99 -8.01 -10.42
C ASP A 38 1.13 -7.03 -11.23
N ALA A 39 0.51 -6.07 -10.53
CA ALA A 39 -0.40 -5.08 -11.11
C ALA A 39 0.32 -3.95 -11.88
N LEU A 40 1.65 -3.94 -11.94
CA LEU A 40 2.45 -2.86 -12.49
C LEU A 40 3.43 -3.41 -13.54
N ILE A 41 3.47 -2.79 -14.71
CA ILE A 41 4.33 -3.18 -15.83
C ILE A 41 5.07 -1.97 -16.41
N LEU A 42 6.25 -2.19 -16.98
CA LEU A 42 6.98 -1.16 -17.71
C LEU A 42 6.35 -0.97 -19.10
N SER A 43 5.98 0.27 -19.44
CA SER A 43 5.40 0.64 -20.74
C SER A 43 6.35 0.32 -21.89
N GLU A 44 5.84 0.02 -23.06
CA GLU A 44 6.64 -0.01 -24.30
C GLU A 44 6.84 1.40 -24.88
N SER A 45 5.96 2.34 -24.51
CA SER A 45 6.01 3.74 -24.94
C SER A 45 6.93 4.60 -24.08
N LEU A 46 7.37 5.72 -24.63
CA LEU A 46 8.13 6.77 -23.95
C LEU A 46 7.21 7.94 -23.58
N ASN A 47 7.51 8.61 -22.47
CA ASN A 47 6.94 9.92 -22.14
C ASN A 47 7.66 11.07 -22.86
N ASN A 48 7.27 12.32 -22.61
CA ASN A 48 7.82 13.48 -23.32
C ASN A 48 9.30 13.77 -22.98
N LYS A 49 9.86 13.06 -22.00
CA LYS A 49 11.27 13.17 -21.58
C LYS A 49 12.10 11.97 -22.06
N GLY A 50 11.52 11.06 -22.84
CA GLY A 50 12.21 9.88 -23.36
C GLY A 50 12.34 8.74 -22.35
N TYR A 51 11.61 8.76 -21.23
CA TYR A 51 11.60 7.64 -20.29
C TYR A 51 10.45 6.68 -20.58
N ARG A 52 10.73 5.38 -20.48
CA ARG A 52 9.68 4.38 -20.25
C ARG A 52 9.07 4.63 -18.87
N TYR A 53 7.78 4.42 -18.72
CA TYR A 53 7.04 4.68 -17.49
C TYR A 53 6.27 3.44 -17.04
N ILE A 54 5.77 3.44 -15.81
CA ILE A 54 4.99 2.31 -15.29
C ILE A 54 3.52 2.50 -15.65
N ILE A 55 2.88 1.42 -16.10
CA ILE A 55 1.44 1.33 -16.34
C ILE A 55 0.84 0.37 -15.30
N ALA A 56 -0.36 0.67 -14.83
CA ALA A 56 -1.07 -0.13 -13.84
C ALA A 56 -2.24 -0.91 -14.44
N ASN A 57 -2.31 -2.21 -14.16
CA ASN A 57 -3.53 -3.01 -14.28
C ASN A 57 -4.31 -2.94 -12.95
N ASN A 58 -5.31 -2.07 -12.91
CA ASN A 58 -6.07 -1.81 -11.67
C ASN A 58 -7.03 -2.95 -11.29
N ASP A 59 -7.30 -3.91 -12.17
CA ASP A 59 -8.15 -5.06 -11.83
C ASP A 59 -7.48 -5.98 -10.80
N LEU A 60 -6.15 -5.99 -10.80
CA LEU A 60 -5.29 -6.73 -9.88
C LEU A 60 -4.93 -5.94 -8.61
N CYS A 61 -5.14 -4.62 -8.59
CA CYS A 61 -4.69 -3.78 -7.48
C CYS A 61 -5.54 -3.96 -6.22
N THR A 62 -4.87 -4.13 -5.07
CA THR A 62 -5.50 -4.23 -3.74
C THR A 62 -5.44 -2.94 -2.92
N GLY A 63 -4.69 -1.93 -3.38
CA GLY A 63 -4.50 -0.66 -2.67
C GLY A 63 -3.59 -0.76 -1.44
N CYS A 64 -2.58 -1.64 -1.48
CA CYS A 64 -1.67 -1.92 -0.35
C CYS A 64 -0.54 -0.91 -0.13
N VAL A 65 -0.45 0.14 -0.95
CA VAL A 65 0.49 1.29 -0.88
C VAL A 65 1.99 1.01 -1.03
N ASN A 66 2.45 -0.24 -1.10
CA ASN A 66 3.88 -0.57 -1.26
C ASN A 66 4.56 0.15 -2.44
N CYS A 67 3.87 0.25 -3.58
CA CYS A 67 4.38 0.93 -4.77
C CYS A 67 4.64 2.42 -4.52
N ALA A 68 3.77 3.10 -3.76
CA ALA A 68 3.95 4.51 -3.43
C ALA A 68 5.10 4.73 -2.45
N LEU A 69 5.25 3.85 -1.45
CA LEU A 69 6.31 3.96 -0.45
C LEU A 69 7.71 3.76 -1.02
N VAL A 70 7.86 2.88 -2.03
CA VAL A 70 9.16 2.61 -2.66
C VAL A 70 9.49 3.57 -3.80
N CYS A 71 8.54 4.42 -4.23
CA CYS A 71 8.74 5.30 -5.36
C CYS A 71 9.68 6.46 -4.96
N PRO A 72 10.90 6.54 -5.52
CA PRO A 72 11.86 7.58 -5.13
C PRO A 72 11.43 8.97 -5.58
N ASP A 73 10.66 9.06 -6.67
CA ASP A 73 10.17 10.32 -7.25
C ASP A 73 8.76 10.69 -6.74
N ALA A 74 8.16 9.89 -5.85
CA ALA A 74 6.81 10.09 -5.30
C ALA A 74 5.69 10.34 -6.35
N VAL A 75 5.77 9.67 -7.50
CA VAL A 75 4.85 9.90 -8.65
C VAL A 75 3.58 9.03 -8.63
N ILE A 76 3.38 8.23 -7.58
CA ILE A 76 2.33 7.22 -7.50
C ILE A 76 1.29 7.61 -6.45
N THR A 77 0.04 7.78 -6.86
CA THR A 77 -1.11 7.95 -5.96
C THR A 77 -1.91 6.66 -5.88
N VAL A 78 -2.24 6.23 -4.66
CA VAL A 78 -2.96 4.98 -4.40
C VAL A 78 -4.30 5.27 -3.74
N TYR A 79 -5.36 4.75 -4.33
CA TYR A 79 -6.72 4.76 -3.80
C TYR A 79 -7.09 3.35 -3.35
N ARG A 80 -7.88 3.25 -2.29
CA ARG A 80 -8.37 1.98 -1.77
C ARG A 80 -9.88 2.06 -1.56
N THR A 81 -10.59 1.07 -2.08
CA THR A 81 -12.04 0.92 -1.90
C THR A 81 -12.33 -0.32 -1.03
N GLY A 82 -13.49 -0.34 -0.36
CA GLY A 82 -13.93 -1.51 0.41
C GLY A 82 -13.30 -1.68 1.81
N ALA A 83 -12.60 -0.68 2.34
CA ALA A 83 -12.28 -0.65 3.77
C ALA A 83 -13.57 -0.39 4.55
N LYS A 84 -14.23 -1.44 5.05
CA LYS A 84 -15.27 -1.27 6.07
C LYS A 84 -14.60 -0.59 7.27
N LYS A 85 -15.00 0.64 7.60
CA LYS A 85 -14.60 1.26 8.86
C LYS A 85 -15.14 0.38 9.98
N LYS A 86 -14.28 -0.29 10.74
CA LYS A 86 -14.68 -0.80 12.06
C LYS A 86 -15.00 0.44 12.89
N LYS A 87 -16.28 0.63 13.25
CA LYS A 87 -16.60 1.48 14.39
C LYS A 87 -15.93 0.82 15.59
N ILE A 88 -14.93 1.48 16.15
CA ILE A 88 -14.40 1.10 17.46
C ILE A 88 -15.32 1.80 18.45
N GLU A 89 -16.33 1.08 18.94
CA GLU A 89 -17.12 1.53 20.08
C GLU A 89 -16.28 1.26 21.32
N ILE A 90 -15.64 2.32 21.82
CA ILE A 90 -14.93 2.28 23.11
C ILE A 90 -15.99 2.51 24.17
N THR A 91 -16.20 1.55 25.05
CA THR A 91 -17.11 1.73 26.18
C THR A 91 -16.54 2.74 27.17
N PRO A 92 -17.39 3.49 27.92
CA PRO A 92 -16.91 4.36 28.98
C PRO A 92 -16.07 3.62 30.04
N GLY A 93 -16.26 2.30 30.20
CA GLY A 93 -15.46 1.44 31.07
C GLY A 93 -14.03 1.26 30.57
N GLU A 94 -13.84 0.87 29.31
CA GLU A 94 -12.52 0.68 28.70
C GLU A 94 -11.70 1.99 28.69
N LEU A 95 -12.36 3.13 28.51
CA LEU A 95 -11.69 4.43 28.57
C LEU A 95 -11.25 4.80 30.00
N LYS A 96 -12.02 4.39 31.02
CA LYS A 96 -11.66 4.59 32.43
C LYS A 96 -10.53 3.65 32.85
N GLU A 97 -10.59 2.39 32.44
CA GLU A 97 -9.55 1.38 32.67
C GLU A 97 -8.19 1.87 32.16
N GLY A 98 -8.14 2.31 30.89
CA GLY A 98 -6.92 2.84 30.29
C GLY A 98 -6.37 4.08 31.01
N LYS A 99 -7.25 4.98 31.46
CA LYS A 99 -6.85 6.16 32.25
C LYS A 99 -6.29 5.78 33.62
N ASN A 100 -6.90 4.80 34.29
CA ASN A 100 -6.44 4.32 35.60
C ASN A 100 -5.05 3.68 35.50
N ILE A 101 -4.83 2.83 34.49
CA ILE A 101 -3.53 2.19 34.23
C ILE A 101 -2.46 3.26 33.99
N ILE A 102 -2.73 4.23 33.11
CA ILE A 102 -1.79 5.33 32.84
C ILE A 102 -1.50 6.14 34.12
N SER A 103 -2.52 6.41 34.93
CA SER A 103 -2.33 7.14 36.19
C SER A 103 -1.49 6.36 37.21
N SER A 104 -1.61 5.03 37.27
CA SER A 104 -0.80 4.17 38.13
C SER A 104 0.67 4.17 37.69
N ILE A 105 0.92 4.04 36.39
CA ILE A 105 2.28 4.05 35.83
C ILE A 105 2.97 5.41 36.08
N ILE A 106 2.25 6.52 35.90
CA ILE A 106 2.80 7.87 36.18
C ILE A 106 3.12 8.03 37.68
N ALA A 107 2.35 7.39 38.57
CA ALA A 107 2.63 7.41 40.00
C ALA A 107 3.88 6.62 40.39
N GLU A 108 4.18 5.53 39.69
CA GLU A 108 5.38 4.70 39.91
C GLU A 108 6.66 5.28 39.28
N LEU A 109 6.54 6.18 38.30
CA LEU A 109 7.66 6.86 37.64
C LEU A 109 8.08 8.19 38.31
N LYS A 110 7.55 8.49 39.50
CA LYS A 110 7.97 9.59 40.37
C LYS A 110 8.65 9.04 41.61
#